data_AF-A0A5K1EAD7-F1
#
_entry.id   AF-A0A5K1EAD7-F1
#
_cell.length_a   1.000
_cell.length_b   1.000
_cell.length_c   1.000
_cell.angle_alpha   90.00
_cell.angle_beta   90.00
_cell.angle_gamma   90.00
#
_symmetry.space_group_name_H-M   'P 1'
#
loop_
_entity.id
_entity.type
_entity.pdbx_description
1 polymer ?
#
loop_
_entity_poly.entity_id
_entity_poly.type
_entity_poly.pdbx_seq_one_letter_code
_entity_poly.pdbx_strand_id
1 'polypeptide(L)' 'ARPLLTRSLDERNFEALADPKLHNNYNISEMAHMVACAAAAVRHSARRRPRMSQ' A
#
# COMPACT_ATOMS: atom_id res chain seq x y z
N ALA A 1 0.34 2.78 -10.67
CA ALA A 1 0.45 2.79 -9.19
C ALA A 1 -0.92 2.69 -8.49
N ARG A 2 -1.78 3.72 -8.56
CA ARG A 2 -3.09 3.73 -7.87
C ARG A 2 -4.01 2.53 -8.11
N PRO A 3 -4.29 2.08 -9.35
CA PRO A 3 -5.19 0.94 -9.54
C PRO A 3 -4.65 -0.33 -8.90
N LEU A 4 -3.33 -0.52 -8.89
CA LEU A 4 -2.70 -1.69 -8.31
C LEU A 4 -2.77 -1.67 -6.78
N LEU A 5 -2.44 -0.55 -6.13
CA LEU A 5 -2.50 -0.44 -4.67
C LEU A 5 -3.94 -0.55 -4.14
N THR A 6 -4.91 0.09 -4.81
CA THR A 6 -6.32 0.00 -4.42
C THR A 6 -6.84 -1.42 -4.60
N ARG A 7 -6.56 -2.06 -5.74
CA ARG A 7 -6.96 -3.44 -6.00
C ARG A 7 -6.36 -4.42 -4.99
N SER A 8 -5.08 -4.27 -4.66
CA SER A 8 -4.43 -5.11 -3.64
C SER A 8 -5.05 -4.95 -2.25
N LEU A 9 -5.54 -3.75 -1.90
CA LEU A 9 -6.27 -3.52 -0.65
C LEU A 9 -7.66 -4.18 -0.65
N ASP A 10 -8.38 -4.07 -1.77
CA ASP A 10 -9.72 -4.65 -1.92
C ASP A 10 -9.68 -6.19 -1.93
N GLU A 11 -8.73 -6.77 -2.68
CA GLU A 11 -8.54 -8.22 -2.79
C GLU A 11 -7.75 -8.81 -1.60
N ARG A 12 -7.20 -7.94 -0.72
CA ARG A 12 -6.23 -8.31 0.32
C ARG A 12 -5.09 -9.20 -0.18
N ASN A 13 -4.68 -8.98 -1.42
CA ASN A 13 -3.60 -9.71 -2.08
C ASN A 13 -2.42 -8.78 -2.34
N PHE A 14 -1.32 -9.04 -1.62
CA PHE A 14 -0.11 -8.22 -1.67
C PHE A 14 1.06 -8.95 -2.34
N GLU A 15 0.86 -10.13 -2.91
CA GLU A 15 1.93 -10.94 -3.53
C GLU A 15 2.69 -10.17 -4.63
N ALA A 16 1.96 -9.36 -5.40
CA ALA A 16 2.54 -8.53 -6.46
C ALA A 16 3.26 -7.26 -5.94
N LEU A 17 3.13 -6.95 -4.65
CA LEU A 17 3.70 -5.78 -3.98
C LEU A 17 4.81 -6.14 -2.99
N ALA A 18 4.70 -7.30 -2.35
CA ALA A 18 5.64 -7.78 -1.35
C ALA A 18 6.99 -8.14 -1.99
N ASP A 19 8.07 -7.94 -1.24
CA ASP A 19 9.39 -8.38 -1.67
C ASP A 19 9.40 -9.93 -1.74
N PRO A 20 9.78 -10.54 -2.88
CA PRO A 20 9.89 -11.99 -3.00
C PRO A 20 10.78 -12.64 -1.91
N LYS A 21 11.77 -11.91 -1.39
CA LYS A 21 12.66 -12.39 -0.33
C LYS A 21 11.98 -12.54 1.03
N LEU A 22 10.83 -11.88 1.23
CA LEU A 22 10.02 -12.10 2.44
C LEU A 22 9.35 -13.48 2.42
N HIS A 23 9.24 -14.17 1.27
CA HIS A 23 8.61 -15.49 1.18
C HIS A 23 7.24 -15.58 1.88
N ASN A 24 6.42 -14.53 1.72
CA ASN A 24 5.11 -14.38 2.38
C ASN A 24 5.14 -14.37 3.91
N ASN A 25 6.31 -14.13 4.49
CA ASN A 25 6.51 -13.92 5.91
C ASN A 25 6.24 -12.44 6.28
N TYR A 26 4.99 -12.00 6.12
CA TYR A 26 4.53 -10.69 6.57
C TYR A 26 3.12 -10.79 7.14
N ASN A 27 2.79 -9.87 8.06
CA ASN A 27 1.42 -9.76 8.56
C ASN A 27 0.55 -9.04 7.52
N ILE A 28 -0.50 -9.71 7.05
CA ILE A 28 -1.44 -9.16 6.06
C ILE A 28 -2.09 -7.85 6.54
N SER A 29 -2.36 -7.72 7.84
CA SER A 29 -2.95 -6.52 8.43
C SER A 29 -1.98 -5.34 8.40
N GLU A 30 -0.73 -5.56 8.77
CA GLU A 30 0.32 -4.53 8.71
C GLU A 30 0.61 -4.12 7.26
N MET A 31 0.62 -5.09 6.34
CA MET A 31 0.79 -4.82 4.91
C MET A 31 -0.37 -3.98 4.36
N ALA A 32 -1.62 -4.27 4.76
CA ALA A 32 -2.77 -3.46 4.37
C ALA A 32 -2.63 -2.00 4.86
N HIS A 33 -2.14 -1.79 6.08
CA HIS A 33 -1.90 -0.45 6.62
C HIS A 33 -0.79 0.27 5.84
N MET A 34 0.33 -0.40 5.58
CA MET A 34 1.44 0.16 4.79
C MET A 34 1.01 0.56 3.38
N VAL A 35 0.28 -0.32 2.69
CA VAL A 35 -0.21 -0.09 1.33
C VAL A 35 -1.24 1.05 1.30
N ALA A 36 -2.11 1.17 2.31
CA ALA A 36 -3.03 2.30 2.43
C ALA A 36 -2.30 3.65 2.59
N CYS A 37 -1.27 3.69 3.45
CA CYS A 37 -0.43 4.88 3.61
C CYS A 37 0.28 5.24 2.29
N ALA A 38 0.87 4.25 1.61
CA ALA A 38 1.52 4.46 0.31
C ALA A 38 0.52 4.97 -0.75
N ALA A 39 -0.68 4.39 -0.83
CA ALA A 39 -1.73 4.80 -1.76
C ALA A 39 -2.19 6.25 -1.53
N ALA A 40 -2.21 6.71 -0.26
CA ALA A 40 -2.50 8.09 0.09
C ALA A 40 -1.35 9.05 -0.29
N ALA A 41 -0.10 8.63 -0.08
CA ALA A 41 1.09 9.42 -0.38
C ALA A 41 1.32 9.63 -1.89
N VAL A 42 0.95 8.67 -2.74
CA VAL A 42 1.17 8.77 -4.21
C VAL A 42 0.01 9.40 -4.99
N ARG A 43 -0.92 10.09 -4.32
CA ARG A 43 -2.06 10.75 -4.99
C ARG A 43 -1.59 11.80 -6.01
N HIS A 44 -2.27 11.90 -7.15
CA HIS A 44 -1.89 12.84 -8.21
C HIS A 44 -1.82 14.29 -7.69
N SER A 45 -2.90 14.76 -7.05
CA SER A 45 -2.92 16.09 -6.43
C SER A 45 -2.05 16.11 -5.17
N ALA A 46 -1.00 16.93 -5.19
CA ALA A 46 -0.11 17.13 -4.03
C ALA A 46 -0.90 17.58 -2.78
N ARG A 47 -1.92 18.42 -2.94
CA ARG A 47 -2.78 18.91 -1.84
C ARG A 47 -3.57 17.78 -1.16
N ARG A 48 -3.76 16.63 -1.81
CA ARG A 48 -4.49 15.47 -1.26
C ARG A 48 -3.58 14.43 -0.61
N ARG A 49 -2.26 14.60 -0.68
CA ARG A 49 -1.28 13.73 -0.03
C ARG A 49 -1.19 14.10 1.45
N PRO A 50 -1.06 13.12 2.35
CA PRO A 50 -0.85 13.42 3.76
C PRO A 50 0.50 14.12 3.99
N ARG A 51 0.60 14.89 5.09
CA ARG A 51 1.90 15.37 5.59
C ARG A 51 2.61 14.24 6.33
N MET A 52 3.94 14.28 6.39
CA MET A 52 4.74 13.31 7.15
C MET A 52 4.48 13.34 8.67
N SER A 53 3.87 14.41 9.18
CA SER A 53 3.46 14.53 10.58
C SER A 53 2.09 13.92 10.89
N GLN A 54 1.38 13.40 9.87
CA GLN A 54 0.18 12.59 10.10
C GLN A 54 0.58 11.17 10.49
#